data_AF-A0A2R6Q8Y4-F1
#
_entry.id   AF-A0A2R6Q8Y4-F1
#
_cell.length_a   1.000
_cell.length_b   1.000
_cell.length_c   1.000
_cell.angle_alpha   90.00
_cell.angle_beta   90.00
_cell.angle_gamma   90.00
#
_symmetry.space_group_name_H-M   'P 1'
#
loop_
_entity.id
_entity.type
_entity.pdbx_description
1 polymer ?
#
loop_
_entity_poly.entity_id
_entity_poly.type
_entity_poly.pdbx_seq_one_letter_code
_entity_poly.pdbx_strand_id
1 'polypeptide(L)'
;MVSEIAMKWSKLSRTGAIETKFMGFDRSTIMFTMEKGQDSLELKEFVLNQPEAYELKIGDQVFRRPGDPPPLEEVIEKVQTKGNKADKTSPTDNDGHEKDEL
;
A
#
# COMPACT_ATOMS: atom_id res chain seq x y z
N MET A 1 10.41 -9.39 -3.73
CA MET A 1 9.26 -8.92 -4.55
C MET A 1 7.95 -9.49 -4.01
N VAL A 2 6.78 -8.86 -4.24
CA VAL A 2 5.48 -9.35 -3.72
C VAL A 2 5.16 -10.79 -4.15
N SER A 3 5.64 -11.22 -5.32
CA SER A 3 5.59 -12.62 -5.75
C SER A 3 6.30 -13.59 -4.80
N GLU A 4 7.46 -13.22 -4.26
CA GLU A 4 8.20 -14.04 -3.28
C GLU A 4 7.47 -14.11 -1.95
N ILE A 5 6.84 -13.00 -1.54
CA ILE A 5 5.98 -12.95 -0.36
C ILE A 5 4.80 -13.88 -0.59
N ALA A 6 4.06 -13.73 -1.68
CA ALA A 6 2.96 -14.61 -2.05
C ALA A 6 3.39 -16.10 -2.07
N MET A 7 4.59 -16.42 -2.57
CA MET A 7 5.13 -17.78 -2.51
C MET A 7 5.37 -18.26 -1.07
N LYS A 8 6.00 -17.45 -0.20
CA LYS A 8 6.19 -17.78 1.22
C LYS A 8 4.86 -18.05 1.91
N TRP A 9 3.89 -17.15 1.73
CA TRP A 9 2.55 -17.27 2.30
C TRP A 9 1.79 -18.49 1.75
N SER A 10 1.93 -18.80 0.45
CA SER A 10 1.34 -20.03 -0.14
C SER A 10 1.91 -21.33 0.43
N LYS A 11 3.16 -21.30 0.92
CA LYS A 11 3.78 -22.44 1.59
C LYS A 11 3.29 -22.56 3.03
N LEU A 12 3.13 -21.42 3.72
CA LEU A 12 2.57 -21.38 5.07
C LEU A 12 1.13 -21.92 5.11
N SER A 13 0.26 -21.54 4.17
CA SER A 13 -1.11 -22.08 4.13
C SER A 13 -1.18 -23.59 3.89
N ARG A 14 -0.18 -24.14 3.19
CA ARG A 14 -0.11 -25.59 2.91
C ARG A 14 0.29 -26.43 4.13
N THR A 15 0.76 -25.82 5.22
CA THR A 15 1.10 -26.55 6.44
C THR A 15 -0.14 -26.92 7.27
N GLY A 16 -1.33 -26.40 6.92
CA GLY A 16 -2.58 -26.66 7.64
C GLY A 16 -2.70 -25.93 8.98
N ALA A 17 -1.67 -25.17 9.39
CA ALA A 17 -1.72 -24.34 10.59
C ALA A 17 -2.69 -23.15 10.44
N ILE A 18 -2.85 -22.65 9.22
CA ILE A 18 -3.84 -21.62 8.88
C ILE A 18 -4.53 -22.06 7.58
N GLU A 19 -5.78 -22.52 7.68
CA GLU A 19 -6.60 -22.88 6.51
C GLU A 19 -6.97 -21.60 5.74
N THR A 20 -6.10 -21.20 4.81
CA THR A 20 -6.33 -20.04 3.93
C THR A 20 -6.34 -20.43 2.46
N LYS A 21 -7.22 -19.78 1.70
CA LYS A 21 -7.32 -19.90 0.24
C LYS A 21 -6.99 -18.56 -0.40
N PHE A 22 -5.88 -18.50 -1.12
CA PHE A 22 -5.50 -17.28 -1.87
C PHE A 22 -6.46 -17.05 -3.03
N MET A 23 -6.92 -15.80 -3.15
CA MET A 23 -7.81 -15.36 -4.23
C MET A 23 -7.04 -14.62 -5.33
N GLY A 24 -6.01 -13.85 -4.96
CA GLY A 24 -5.26 -13.04 -5.90
C GLY A 24 -4.14 -12.26 -5.25
N PHE A 25 -3.25 -11.72 -6.08
CA PHE A 25 -2.17 -10.85 -5.67
C PHE A 25 -1.95 -9.78 -6.73
N ASP A 26 -1.56 -8.58 -6.31
CA ASP A 26 -1.08 -7.50 -7.17
C ASP A 26 0.33 -7.06 -6.73
N ARG A 27 0.77 -5.86 -7.11
CA ARG A 27 2.12 -5.35 -6.77
C ARG A 27 2.29 -4.94 -5.30
N SER A 28 1.22 -4.80 -4.54
CA SER A 28 1.20 -4.33 -3.14
C SER A 28 0.28 -5.14 -2.23
N THR A 29 -0.61 -5.94 -2.79
CA THR A 29 -1.75 -6.55 -2.10
C THR A 29 -1.78 -8.05 -2.32
N ILE A 30 -2.04 -8.80 -1.26
CA ILE A 30 -2.32 -10.23 -1.30
C ILE A 30 -3.70 -10.45 -0.69
N MET A 31 -4.59 -11.10 -1.43
CA MET A 31 -5.95 -11.40 -0.99
C MET A 31 -6.11 -12.90 -0.74
N PHE A 32 -6.70 -13.25 0.40
CA PHE A 32 -7.01 -14.62 0.77
C PHE A 32 -8.26 -14.68 1.65
N THR A 33 -8.92 -15.83 1.67
CA THR A 33 -10.04 -16.14 2.57
C THR A 33 -9.61 -17.18 3.59
N MET A 34 -10.21 -17.16 4.77
CA MET A 34 -10.07 -18.20 5.79
C MET A 34 -11.39 -18.95 5.92
N GLU A 35 -11.35 -20.29 5.95
CA GLU A 35 -12.56 -21.10 6.06
C GLU A 35 -13.14 -21.11 7.48
N LYS A 36 -12.27 -21.04 8.49
CA LYS A 36 -12.67 -20.94 9.90
C LYS A 36 -12.24 -19.57 10.43
N GLY A 37 -13.20 -18.64 10.57
CA GLY A 37 -12.94 -17.28 11.05
C GLY A 37 -12.56 -17.17 12.54
N GLN A 38 -12.29 -18.28 13.22
CA GLN A 38 -12.03 -18.34 14.66
C GLN A 38 -10.71 -17.66 15.06
N ASP A 39 -9.72 -17.61 14.16
CA ASP A 39 -8.36 -17.14 14.50
C ASP A 39 -8.02 -15.77 13.89
N SER A 40 -9.03 -14.94 13.64
CA SER A 40 -8.83 -13.62 12.98
C SER A 40 -7.96 -12.65 13.78
N LEU A 41 -7.92 -12.77 15.12
CA LEU A 41 -7.08 -11.94 15.99
C LEU A 41 -5.61 -12.40 15.98
N GLU A 42 -5.36 -13.71 16.07
CA GLU A 42 -4.01 -14.27 15.96
C GLU A 42 -3.41 -13.99 14.57
N LEU A 43 -4.23 -14.14 13.52
CA LEU A 43 -3.83 -13.76 12.16
C LEU A 43 -3.42 -12.29 12.08
N LYS A 44 -4.22 -11.39 12.66
CA LYS A 44 -3.92 -9.96 12.65
C LYS A 44 -2.56 -9.69 13.30
N GLU A 45 -2.31 -10.27 14.47
CA GLU A 45 -1.02 -10.12 15.16
C GLU A 45 0.13 -10.71 14.35
N PHE A 46 -0.04 -11.93 13.83
CA PHE A 46 0.97 -12.59 13.01
C PHE A 46 1.34 -11.79 11.75
N VAL A 47 0.33 -11.32 11.00
CA VAL A 47 0.52 -10.53 9.77
C VAL A 47 1.20 -9.21 10.10
N LEU A 48 0.71 -8.44 11.09
CA LEU A 48 1.28 -7.13 11.41
C LEU A 48 2.68 -7.23 12.04
N ASN A 49 3.07 -8.39 12.57
CA ASN A 49 4.45 -8.66 13.00
C ASN A 49 5.41 -8.91 11.82
N GLN A 50 4.92 -9.15 10.60
CA GLN A 50 5.79 -9.29 9.44
C GLN A 50 6.29 -7.90 8.99
N PRO A 51 7.60 -7.72 8.79
CA PRO A 51 8.14 -6.42 8.38
C PRO A 51 7.60 -5.95 7.03
N GLU A 52 7.28 -6.88 6.12
CA GLU A 52 6.74 -6.58 4.80
C GLU A 52 5.25 -6.22 4.80
N ALA A 53 4.53 -6.49 5.90
CA ALA A 53 3.12 -6.15 6.02
C ALA A 53 2.95 -4.71 6.49
N TYR A 54 2.15 -3.96 5.74
CA TYR A 54 1.84 -2.56 6.05
C TYR A 54 0.40 -2.37 6.54
N GLU A 55 -0.55 -3.00 5.85
CA GLU A 55 -1.97 -2.89 6.14
C GLU A 55 -2.64 -4.25 6.00
N LEU A 56 -3.57 -4.56 6.92
CA LEU A 56 -4.43 -5.73 6.87
C LEU A 56 -5.88 -5.30 6.88
N LYS A 57 -6.64 -5.71 5.87
CA LYS A 57 -8.08 -5.49 5.77
C LYS A 57 -8.84 -6.80 5.98
N ILE A 58 -9.76 -6.83 6.95
CA ILE A 58 -10.65 -7.96 7.23
C ILE A 58 -12.09 -7.44 7.18
N GLY A 59 -12.83 -7.80 6.13
CA GLY A 59 -14.13 -7.19 5.85
C GLY A 59 -13.99 -5.68 5.68
N ASP A 60 -14.71 -4.92 6.51
CA ASP A 60 -14.68 -3.45 6.51
C ASP A 60 -13.67 -2.86 7.50
N GLN A 61 -12.97 -3.69 8.27
CA GLN A 61 -11.99 -3.23 9.26
C GLN A 61 -10.58 -3.20 8.66
N VAL A 62 -9.87 -2.10 8.92
CA VAL A 62 -8.49 -1.87 8.49
C VAL A 62 -7.58 -1.80 9.72
N PHE A 63 -6.51 -2.59 9.72
CA PHE A 63 -5.53 -2.67 10.79
C PHE A 63 -4.13 -2.31 10.28
N ARG A 64 -3.40 -1.54 11.09
CA ARG A 64 -2.01 -1.10 10.83
C ARG A 64 -1.22 -1.13 12.13
N ARG A 65 0.12 -1.13 12.04
CA ARG A 65 0.96 -1.00 13.24
C ARG A 65 0.89 0.42 13.80
N PRO A 66 0.99 0.60 15.13
CA PRO A 66 1.12 1.92 15.72
C PRO A 66 2.33 2.66 15.14
N GLY A 67 2.12 3.90 14.69
CA GLY A 67 3.17 4.76 14.14
C GLY A 67 3.35 4.68 12.62
N ASP A 68 2.69 3.73 11.93
CA ASP A 68 2.76 3.66 10.47
C ASP A 68 2.02 4.87 9.81
N PRO A 69 2.53 5.39 8.66
CA PRO A 69 1.89 6.47 7.89
C PRO A 69 0.41 6.22 7.59
N PRO A 70 -0.39 7.27 7.26
CA PRO A 70 -1.82 7.15 6.91
C PRO A 70 -2.09 6.10 5.82
N PRO A 71 -3.33 5.60 5.66
CA PRO A 71 -3.69 4.51 4.76
C PRO A 71 -3.04 4.59 3.37
N LEU A 72 -2.82 3.42 2.75
CA LEU A 72 -2.11 3.33 1.49
C LEU A 72 -2.71 4.26 0.42
N GLU A 73 -4.04 4.32 0.32
CA GLU A 73 -4.76 5.20 -0.60
C GLU A 73 -4.47 6.68 -0.35
N GLU A 74 -4.46 7.11 0.92
CA GLU A 74 -4.13 8.49 1.26
C GLU A 74 -2.68 8.84 0.97
N VAL A 75 -1.76 7.89 1.16
CA VAL A 75 -0.35 8.08 0.83
C VAL A 75 -0.18 8.20 -0.68
N ILE A 76 -0.85 7.34 -1.45
CA ILE A 76 -0.86 7.40 -2.92
C ILE A 76 -1.43 8.75 -3.38
N GLU A 77 -2.56 9.19 -2.82
CA GLU A 77 -3.19 10.47 -3.15
C GLU A 77 -2.28 11.65 -2.82
N LYS A 78 -1.64 11.65 -1.64
CA LYS A 78 -0.68 12.70 -1.24
C LYS A 78 0.53 12.75 -2.17
N VAL A 79 1.04 11.60 -2.62
CA VAL A 79 2.16 11.53 -3.56
C VAL A 79 1.74 12.08 -4.94
N GLN A 80 0.59 11.67 -5.45
CA GLN A 80 0.06 12.18 -6.73
C GLN A 80 -0.22 13.69 -6.68
N THR A 81 -0.81 14.17 -5.59
CA THR A 81 -1.12 15.59 -5.41
C THR A 81 0.15 16.45 -5.25
N LYS A 82 1.18 15.93 -4.57
CA LYS A 82 2.49 16.62 -4.47
C LYS A 82 3.21 16.68 -5.82
N GLY A 83 3.18 15.60 -6.60
CA GLY A 83 3.73 15.58 -7.96
C GLY A 83 3.08 16.65 -8.84
N ASN A 84 1.75 16.76 -8.82
CA ASN A 84 1.00 17.74 -9.61
C ASN A 84 1.22 19.21 -9.17
N LYS A 85 1.62 19.46 -7.92
CA LYS A 85 1.92 20.82 -7.43
C LYS A 85 3.30 21.32 -7.84
N ALA A 86 4.27 20.42 -8.02
CA ALA A 86 5.62 20.81 -8.44
C ALA A 86 5.66 21.32 -9.90
N ASP A 87 4.74 20.88 -10.76
CA ASP A 87 4.62 21.32 -12.15
C ASP A 87 3.90 22.67 -12.34
N LYS A 88 3.34 23.28 -11.28
CA LYS A 88 2.62 24.57 -11.38
C LYS A 88 3.43 25.79 -10.95
N THR A 89 4.72 25.64 -10.67
CA THR A 89 5.63 26.74 -10.38
C THR A 89 6.81 26.73 -11.35
N SER A 90 6.52 27.04 -12.61
CA SER A 90 7.52 27.67 -13.47
C SER A 90 7.46 29.18 -13.20
N PRO A 91 8.53 29.82 -12.69
CA PRO A 91 8.61 31.27 -12.72
C PRO A 91 8.74 31.67 -14.18
N THR A 92 7.74 32.37 -14.71
CA THR A 92 7.90 33.11 -15.96
C THR A 92 8.69 34.36 -15.61
N ASP A 93 10.01 34.23 -15.59
CA ASP A 93 10.93 35.37 -15.66
C ASP A 93 10.77 35.96 -17.06
N ASN A 94 9.83 36.88 -17.22
CA ASN A 94 9.76 37.70 -18.43
C ASN A 94 10.64 38.93 -18.18
N ASP A 95 11.93 38.73 -18.45
CA ASP A 95 12.95 39.77 -18.45
C ASP A 95 12.64 40.80 -19.54
N GLY A 96 12.91 42.06 -19.21
CA GLY A 96 12.54 43.20 -20.02
C GLY A 96 13.27 43.22 -21.37
N HIS A 97 12.55 43.56 -22.43
CA HIS A 97 13.19 44.19 -23.58
C HIS A 97 12.40 45.43 -23.96
N GLU A 98 13.03 46.56 -23.64
CA GLU A 98 12.65 47.89 -24.08
C GLU A 98 12.65 47.99 -25.61
N LYS A 99 11.83 48.94 -26.04
CA LYS A 99 11.58 49.42 -27.40
C LYS A 99 12.88 49.68 -28.17
N ASP A 100 12.86 49.42 -29.47
CA ASP A 100 13.01 50.53 -30.42
C ASP A 100 12.48 50.21 -31.81
N GLU A 101 11.82 51.22 -32.36
CA GLU A 101 11.28 51.36 -33.70
C GLU A 101 12.43 51.69 -34.68
N LEU A 102 12.53 50.99 -35.82
CA LEU A 102 12.54 51.51 -37.21
C LEU A 102 12.94 50.42 -38.21
#